data_AF-A0A2M8KT90-F1
#
_entry.id   AF-A0A2M8KT90-F1
#
_cell.length_a   1.000
_cell.length_b   1.000
_cell.length_c   1.000
_cell.angle_alpha   90.00
_cell.angle_beta   90.00
_cell.angle_gamma   90.00
#
_symmetry.space_group_name_H-M   'P 1'
#
loop_
_entity.id
_entity.type
_entity.pdbx_description
1 polymer ?
#
loop_
_entity_poly.entity_id
_entity_poly.type
_entity_poly.pdbx_seq_one_letter_code
_entity_poly.pdbx_strand_id
1 'polypeptide(L)'
;MKLTGIARGSLEELLQDYYAYARQQKIPIWPKEKIGEIREIGVIWDIIKATSTLPDHPNFPDLPNSPKNTVNLMITLCHQANYLLDKLIISIKAKHEHEGGLTEELYWKRKKYREEH
;
A
#
# COMPACT_ATOMS: atom_id res chain seq x y z
N MET A 1 -15.12 2.07 -6.53
CA MET A 1 -14.27 0.87 -6.73
C MET A 1 -13.26 0.96 -7.89
N LYS A 2 -13.43 1.85 -8.90
CA LYS A 2 -12.45 1.96 -10.01
C LYS A 2 -11.04 2.36 -9.55
N LEU A 3 -10.92 3.34 -8.65
CA LEU A 3 -9.61 3.87 -8.21
C LEU A 3 -8.76 2.85 -7.44
N THR A 4 -9.38 2.00 -6.62
CA THR A 4 -8.65 0.95 -5.88
C THR A 4 -8.13 -0.15 -6.80
N GLY A 5 -8.87 -0.47 -7.87
CA GLY A 5 -8.41 -1.41 -8.90
C GLY A 5 -7.23 -0.87 -9.71
N ILE A 6 -7.29 0.41 -10.10
CA ILE A 6 -6.18 1.10 -10.79
C ILE A 6 -4.94 1.13 -9.87
N ALA A 7 -5.09 1.54 -8.61
CA ALA A 7 -3.98 1.59 -7.66
C ALA A 7 -3.31 0.23 -7.46
N ARG A 8 -4.09 -0.86 -7.36
CA ARG A 8 -3.57 -2.22 -7.26
C ARG A 8 -2.78 -2.62 -8.51
N GLY A 9 -3.30 -2.32 -9.70
CA GLY A 9 -2.59 -2.56 -10.96
C GLY A 9 -1.25 -1.79 -11.03
N SER A 10 -1.27 -0.50 -10.70
CA SER A 10 -0.05 0.33 -10.72
C SER A 10 1.03 -0.14 -9.74
N LEU A 11 0.64 -0.64 -8.55
CA LEU A 11 1.61 -1.20 -7.60
C LEU A 11 2.12 -2.58 -8.02
N GLU A 12 1.30 -3.36 -8.73
CA GLU A 12 1.71 -4.65 -9.28
C GLU A 12 2.71 -4.45 -10.44
N GLU A 13 2.51 -3.44 -11.28
CA GLU A 13 3.49 -2.99 -12.29
C GLU A 13 4.79 -2.51 -11.63
N LEU A 14 4.70 -1.61 -10.64
CA LEU A 14 5.86 -1.11 -9.91
C LEU A 14 6.67 -2.24 -9.25
N LEU A 15 5.98 -3.25 -8.72
CA LEU A 15 6.62 -4.43 -8.15
C LEU A 15 7.40 -5.22 -9.21
N GLN A 16 6.83 -5.40 -10.41
CA GLN A 16 7.53 -6.05 -11.53
C GLN A 16 8.73 -5.23 -11.99
N ASP A 17 8.64 -3.91 -12.01
CA ASP A 17 9.74 -3.02 -12.35
C ASP A 17 10.92 -3.19 -11.37
N TYR A 18 10.65 -3.27 -10.07
CA TYR A 18 11.69 -3.55 -9.08
C TYR A 18 12.31 -4.94 -9.25
N TYR A 19 11.53 -5.97 -9.60
CA TYR A 19 12.08 -7.29 -9.91
C TYR A 19 12.93 -7.29 -11.18
N ALA A 20 12.54 -6.55 -12.21
CA ALA A 20 13.32 -6.39 -13.42
C ALA A 20 14.65 -5.67 -13.12
N TYR A 21 14.61 -4.59 -12.34
CA TYR A 21 15.79 -3.86 -11.90
C TYR A 21 16.74 -4.75 -11.08
N ALA A 22 16.20 -5.49 -10.10
CA ALA A 22 17.00 -6.41 -9.29
C ALA A 22 17.72 -7.46 -10.14
N ARG A 23 17.04 -8.00 -11.15
CA ARG A 23 17.61 -8.98 -12.09
C ARG A 23 18.75 -8.38 -12.92
N GLN A 24 18.56 -7.18 -13.46
CA GLN A 24 19.59 -6.49 -14.25
C GLN A 24 20.84 -6.18 -13.41
N GLN A 25 20.66 -5.76 -12.16
CA GLN A 25 21.75 -5.41 -11.25
C GLN A 25 22.29 -6.61 -10.44
N LYS A 26 21.81 -7.83 -10.71
CA LYS A 26 22.17 -9.06 -9.97
C LYS A 26 21.99 -8.93 -8.44
N ILE A 27 20.98 -8.17 -8.02
CA ILE A 27 20.66 -7.95 -6.61
C ILE A 27 19.88 -9.18 -6.10
N PRO A 28 20.37 -9.87 -5.06
CA PRO A 28 19.64 -10.97 -4.47
C PRO A 28 18.39 -10.45 -3.74
N ILE A 29 17.24 -11.08 -4.02
CA ILE A 29 15.98 -10.80 -3.35
C ILE A 29 15.89 -11.58 -2.04
N TRP A 30 15.39 -10.94 -0.98
CA TRP A 30 15.19 -11.60 0.31
C TRP A 30 14.10 -12.68 0.24
N PRO A 31 14.33 -13.86 0.84
CA PRO A 31 13.30 -14.89 0.95
C PRO A 31 12.23 -14.48 1.97
N LYS A 32 11.00 -14.91 1.72
CA LYS A 32 9.82 -14.54 2.51
C LYS A 32 9.90 -15.01 3.97
N GLU A 33 10.51 -16.16 4.24
CA GLU A 33 10.61 -16.70 5.61
C GLU A 33 11.60 -15.92 6.49
N LYS A 34 12.59 -15.25 5.90
CA LYS A 34 13.65 -14.56 6.67
C LYS A 34 13.34 -13.10 6.97
N ILE A 35 12.11 -12.65 6.68
CA ILE A 35 11.73 -11.24 6.83
C ILE A 35 11.83 -10.76 8.30
N GLY A 36 11.62 -11.65 9.28
CA GLY A 36 11.80 -11.30 10.70
C GLY A 36 13.23 -11.40 11.22
N GLU A 37 14.08 -12.21 10.57
CA GLU A 37 15.40 -12.62 11.09
C GLU A 37 16.55 -11.84 10.47
N ILE A 38 16.32 -11.17 9.34
CA ILE A 38 17.34 -10.38 8.66
C ILE A 38 17.54 -9.07 9.43
N ARG A 39 18.74 -8.86 10.00
CA ARG A 39 19.15 -7.61 10.66
C ARG A 39 18.93 -6.36 9.77
N GLU A 40 19.03 -6.51 8.45
CA GLU A 40 18.72 -5.47 7.45
C GLU A 40 17.24 -5.02 7.51
N ILE A 41 16.34 -5.85 8.00
CA ILE A 41 14.91 -5.51 8.19
C ILE A 41 14.68 -4.77 9.51
N GLY A 42 15.51 -5.00 10.52
CA GLY A 42 15.58 -4.12 11.70
C GLY A 42 15.85 -2.67 11.31
N VAL A 43 16.84 -2.45 10.43
CA VAL A 43 17.15 -1.12 9.87
C VAL A 43 15.96 -0.53 9.11
N ILE A 44 15.23 -1.35 8.37
CA ILE A 44 14.01 -0.92 7.67
C ILE A 44 12.90 -0.52 8.65
N TRP A 45 12.65 -1.33 9.68
CA TRP A 45 11.64 -1.01 10.68
C TRP A 45 12.01 0.24 11.48
N ASP A 46 13.30 0.48 11.71
CA ASP A 46 13.79 1.70 12.34
C ASP A 46 13.53 2.91 11.44
N ILE A 47 13.80 2.81 10.13
CA ILE A 47 13.49 3.85 9.13
C ILE A 47 11.98 4.14 9.06
N ILE A 48 11.15 3.10 9.00
CA ILE A 48 9.69 3.22 8.94
C ILE A 48 9.15 3.84 10.25
N LYS A 49 9.62 3.38 11.41
CA LYS A 49 9.19 3.92 12.72
C LYS A 49 9.63 5.37 12.91
N ALA A 50 10.80 5.74 12.44
CA ALA A 50 11.26 7.14 12.44
C ALA A 50 10.38 8.04 11.55
N THR A 51 9.64 7.44 10.62
CA THR A 51 8.79 8.12 9.63
C THR A 51 7.31 7.84 9.89
N SER A 52 6.88 7.89 11.16
CA SER A 52 5.50 7.61 11.56
C SER A 52 4.46 8.62 11.06
N THR A 53 4.90 9.74 10.46
CA THR A 53 4.04 10.77 9.88
C THR A 53 4.54 11.13 8.48
N LEU A 54 3.63 11.23 7.51
CA LEU A 54 3.86 11.96 6.26
C LEU A 54 4.19 13.42 6.65
N PRO A 55 5.43 13.89 6.51
CA PRO A 55 5.72 15.28 6.81
C PRO A 55 5.00 16.16 5.77
N ASP A 56 4.64 17.40 6.15
CA ASP A 56 4.06 18.39 5.23
C ASP A 56 4.98 18.69 4.03
N HIS A 57 6.26 18.31 4.16
CA HIS A 57 7.21 18.17 3.07
C HIS A 57 7.46 16.68 2.79
N PRO A 58 7.41 16.21 1.53
CA PRO A 58 7.65 14.81 1.18
C PRO A 58 9.15 14.46 1.27
N ASN A 59 9.80 14.78 2.39
CA ASN A 59 11.13 14.30 2.68
C ASN A 59 10.97 12.88 3.22
N PHE A 60 10.84 11.93 2.30
CA PHE A 60 10.92 10.51 2.61
C PHE A 60 12.26 10.28 3.34
N PRO A 61 12.32 9.41 4.37
CA PRO A 61 13.56 9.14 5.06
C PRO A 61 14.64 8.74 4.05
N ASP A 62 15.89 9.11 4.35
CA ASP A 62 17.02 8.72 3.52
C ASP A 62 16.96 7.21 3.29
N LEU A 63 16.74 6.84 2.03
CA LEU A 63 16.72 5.44 1.63
C LEU A 63 18.06 4.81 2.01
N PRO A 64 18.10 3.50 2.30
CA PRO A 64 19.36 2.82 2.55
C PRO A 64 20.41 3.16 1.48
N ASN A 65 21.62 3.52 1.90
CA ASN A 65 22.70 3.86 0.96
C ASN A 65 23.11 2.69 0.04
N SER A 66 22.68 1.46 0.36
CA SER A 66 22.93 0.27 -0.45
C SER A 66 21.78 0.02 -1.43
N PRO A 67 22.03 -0.07 -2.75
CA PRO A 67 21.02 -0.44 -3.74
C PRO A 67 20.32 -1.76 -3.43
N LYS A 68 21.04 -2.74 -2.87
CA LYS A 68 20.47 -4.02 -2.43
C LYS A 68 19.38 -3.82 -1.38
N ASN A 69 19.67 -3.03 -0.35
CA ASN A 69 18.74 -2.83 0.76
C ASN A 69 17.55 -1.98 0.32
N THR A 70 17.79 -0.97 -0.52
CA THR A 70 16.73 -0.12 -1.07
C THR A 70 15.78 -0.90 -1.96
N VAL A 71 16.28 -1.71 -2.89
CA VAL A 71 15.43 -2.50 -3.78
C VAL A 71 14.59 -3.51 -2.99
N ASN A 72 15.22 -4.23 -2.06
CA ASN A 72 14.50 -5.19 -1.23
C ASN A 72 13.50 -4.53 -0.27
N LEU A 73 13.82 -3.34 0.26
CA LEU A 73 12.89 -2.50 1.01
C LEU A 73 11.68 -2.14 0.16
N MET A 74 11.89 -1.60 -1.04
CA MET A 74 10.80 -1.16 -1.91
C MET A 74 9.92 -2.33 -2.34
N ILE A 75 10.49 -3.49 -2.65
CA ILE A 75 9.74 -4.73 -2.92
C ILE A 75 8.88 -5.12 -1.71
N THR A 76 9.46 -5.09 -0.51
CA THR A 76 8.73 -5.42 0.73
C THR A 76 7.57 -4.45 0.99
N LEU A 77 7.80 -3.15 0.82
CA LEU A 77 6.77 -2.11 0.97
C LEU A 77 5.67 -2.27 -0.09
N CYS A 78 6.01 -2.59 -1.34
CA CYS A 78 5.02 -2.84 -2.40
C CYS A 78 4.14 -4.06 -2.04
N HIS A 79 4.73 -5.15 -1.54
CA HIS A 79 3.97 -6.31 -1.05
C HIS A 79 3.01 -5.94 0.08
N GLN A 80 3.48 -5.16 1.06
CA GLN A 80 2.65 -4.70 2.18
C GLN A 80 1.52 -3.79 1.71
N ALA A 81 1.80 -2.84 0.82
CA ALA A 81 0.82 -1.95 0.23
C ALA A 81 -0.24 -2.72 -0.55
N ASN A 82 0.15 -3.70 -1.37
CA ASN A 82 -0.77 -4.57 -2.08
C ASN A 82 -1.66 -5.38 -1.13
N TYR A 83 -1.07 -5.96 -0.07
CA TYR A 83 -1.86 -6.68 0.95
C TYR A 83 -2.90 -5.79 1.64
N LEU A 84 -2.51 -4.57 2.03
CA LEU A 84 -3.43 -3.61 2.66
C LEU A 84 -4.52 -3.14 1.69
N LEU A 85 -4.17 -2.91 0.42
CA LEU A 85 -5.14 -2.55 -0.61
C LEU A 85 -6.14 -3.67 -0.88
N ASP A 86 -5.70 -4.93 -0.93
CA ASP A 86 -6.60 -6.07 -1.08
C ASP A 86 -7.58 -6.15 0.10
N LYS A 87 -7.12 -5.94 1.33
CA LYS A 87 -7.99 -5.85 2.52
C LYS A 87 -8.97 -4.67 2.44
N LEU A 88 -8.52 -3.51 1.98
CA LEU A 88 -9.36 -2.33 1.77
C LEU A 88 -10.44 -2.61 0.72
N ILE A 89 -10.09 -3.25 -0.39
CA ILE A 89 -11.06 -3.63 -1.45
C ILE A 89 -12.12 -4.56 -0.88
N ILE A 90 -11.74 -5.57 -0.10
CA ILE A 90 -12.68 -6.49 0.55
C ILE A 90 -13.60 -5.72 1.52
N SER A 91 -13.03 -4.84 2.35
CA SER A 91 -13.81 -4.04 3.30
C SER A 91 -14.81 -3.11 2.61
N ILE A 92 -14.41 -2.43 1.53
CA ILE A 92 -15.29 -1.55 0.76
C ILE A 92 -16.42 -2.36 0.10
N LYS A 93 -16.12 -3.56 -0.42
CA LYS A 93 -17.14 -4.46 -0.99
C LYS A 93 -18.15 -4.89 0.06
N ALA A 94 -17.70 -5.36 1.22
CA ALA A 94 -18.58 -5.79 2.31
C ALA A 94 -19.44 -4.62 2.83
N LYS A 95 -18.85 -3.43 2.98
CA LYS A 95 -19.59 -2.22 3.36
C LYS A 95 -20.68 -1.89 2.35
N HIS A 96 -20.36 -1.97 1.05
CA HIS A 96 -21.33 -1.70 0.00
C HIS A 96 -22.48 -2.72 -0.02
N GLU A 97 -22.19 -3.98 0.27
CA GLU A 97 -23.19 -5.05 0.36
C GLU A 97 -24.12 -4.89 1.56
N HIS A 98 -23.62 -4.45 2.72
CA HIS A 98 -24.41 -4.33 3.94
C HIS A 98 -25.09 -2.95 4.14
N GLU A 99 -24.42 -1.86 3.77
CA GLU A 99 -24.90 -0.49 4.01
C GLU A 99 -25.44 0.20 2.75
N GLY A 100 -25.26 -0.43 1.58
CA GLY A 100 -25.62 0.15 0.28
C GLY A 100 -24.55 1.09 -0.28
N GLY A 101 -24.87 1.72 -1.41
CA GLY A 101 -24.00 2.69 -2.08
C GLY A 101 -24.08 4.10 -1.52
N LEU A 102 -23.03 4.91 -1.77
CA LEU A 102 -23.08 6.36 -1.51
C LEU A 102 -24.29 7.01 -2.20
N THR A 103 -24.64 6.55 -3.41
CA THR A 103 -25.82 7.01 -4.14
C THR A 103 -27.13 6.69 -3.41
N GLU A 104 -27.22 5.51 -2.81
CA GLU A 104 -28.39 5.06 -2.06
C GLU A 104 -28.50 5.80 -0.72
N GLU A 105 -27.38 5.96 0.00
CA GLU A 105 -27.32 6.77 1.22
C GLU A 105 -27.77 8.22 0.96
N LEU A 106 -27.25 8.83 -0.11
CA LEU A 106 -27.65 10.18 -0.54
C LEU A 106 -29.11 10.23 -1.01
N TYR A 107 -29.62 9.16 -1.63
CA TYR A 107 -31.04 9.07 -1.98
C TYR A 107 -31.93 9.07 -0.72
N TRP A 108 -31.61 8.25 0.29
CA TRP A 108 -32.36 8.21 1.54
C TRP A 108 -32.29 9.55 2.30
N LYS A 109 -31.11 10.17 2.38
CA LYS A 109 -30.94 11.51 2.96
C LYS A 109 -31.80 12.56 2.25
N ARG A 110 -31.84 12.55 0.91
CA ARG A 110 -32.71 13.45 0.13
C ARG A 110 -34.19 13.18 0.35
N LYS A 111 -34.59 11.92 0.46
CA LYS A 111 -35.98 11.55 0.72
C LYS A 111 -36.43 12.07 2.08
N LYS A 112 -35.63 11.81 3.12
CA LYS A 112 -35.89 12.27 4.49
C LYS A 112 -36.00 13.79 4.58
N TYR A 113 -35.09 14.52 3.91
CA TYR A 113 -35.14 15.98 3.85
C TYR A 113 -36.46 16.52 3.27
N ARG A 114 -37.04 15.85 2.26
CA ARG A 114 -38.33 16.20 1.63
C ARG A 114 -39.57 15.75 2.43
N GLU A 115 -39.40 14.91 3.44
CA GLU A 115 -40.49 14.49 4.33
C GLU A 115 -40.54 15.40 5.58
N GLU A 116 -39.40 15.98 5.95
CA GLU A 116 -39.25 16.90 7.09
C GLU A 116 -39.48 18.38 6.73
N HIS A 117 -39.55 18.72 5.43
CA HIS A 117 -39.83 20.07 4.89
C HIS A 117 -40.86 19.97 3.76
#